data_AF-A0A9W6JUX4-F1
#
_entry.id   AF-A0A9W6JUX4-F1
#
_cell.length_a   1.000
_cell.length_b   1.000
_cell.length_c   1.000
_cell.angle_alpha   90.00
_cell.angle_beta   90.00
_cell.angle_gamma   90.00
#
_symmetry.space_group_name_H-M   'P 1'
#
loop_
_entity.id
_entity.type
_entity.pdbx_description
1 polymer ?
#
loop_
_entity_poly.entity_id
_entity_poly.type
_entity_poly.pdbx_seq_one_letter_code
_entity_poly.pdbx_strand_id
1 'polypeptide(L)'
;MSLRSSLCAVALILATASTAYAENNRGSVSQSGSRNSGSIGQVGRGNSADMAQLGRGHSALSLQVGADNVVNIAQRNKKNTAGVVQSGWGNWAKVQQFGLKNNVSVSQTGRANRTRIVQMGEANVAVIDQSGWVNLAQVFQLGTGSQVVNNQTGHHNVLVAVQR
;
A
#
# COMPACT_ATOMS: atom_id res chain seq x y z
N MET A 1 -2.15 23.26 24.27
CA MET A 1 -2.94 22.18 23.64
C MET A 1 -2.00 21.40 22.72
N SER A 2 -1.29 20.41 23.25
CA SER A 2 -0.30 19.63 22.51
C SER A 2 -0.99 18.42 21.87
N LEU A 3 -0.94 18.32 20.54
CA LEU A 3 -1.41 17.12 19.84
C LEU A 3 -0.52 15.95 20.24
N ARG A 4 -1.13 14.93 20.84
CA ARG A 4 -0.50 13.64 21.11
C ARG A 4 -0.23 12.96 19.76
N SER A 5 1.03 12.65 19.53
CA SER A 5 1.49 11.77 18.45
C SER A 5 0.96 10.35 18.67
N SER A 6 -0.18 10.05 18.06
CA SER A 6 -0.70 8.68 17.98
C SER A 6 0.10 7.88 16.96
N LEU A 7 1.31 7.45 17.34
CA LEU A 7 1.92 6.28 16.70
C LEU A 7 1.09 5.06 17.13
N CYS A 8 0.20 4.60 16.26
CA CYS A 8 -0.44 3.30 16.39
C CYS A 8 0.65 2.24 16.40
N ALA A 9 0.85 1.63 17.57
CA ALA A 9 1.68 0.46 17.76
C ALA A 9 1.14 -0.70 16.92
N VAL A 10 1.91 -1.15 15.94
CA VAL A 10 1.64 -2.43 15.27
C VAL A 10 2.34 -3.52 16.08
N ALA A 11 1.57 -4.19 16.92
CA ALA A 11 2.02 -5.37 17.65
C ALA A 11 2.26 -6.52 16.66
N LEU A 12 3.53 -6.89 16.48
CA LEU A 12 3.95 -8.02 15.66
C LEU A 12 3.83 -9.30 16.50
N ILE A 13 2.73 -10.04 16.33
CA ILE A 13 2.58 -11.37 16.93
C ILE A 13 3.14 -12.40 15.94
N LEU A 14 4.33 -12.94 16.21
CA LEU A 14 4.84 -14.17 15.58
C LEU A 14 4.62 -15.36 16.53
N ALA A 15 3.62 -16.19 16.22
CA ALA A 15 3.41 -17.52 16.79
C ALA A 15 2.52 -18.26 15.76
N THR A 16 2.74 -19.49 15.29
CA THR A 16 3.48 -20.66 15.76
C THR A 16 3.84 -21.56 14.56
N ALA A 17 4.65 -22.58 14.81
CA ALA A 17 5.19 -23.54 13.83
C ALA A 17 4.14 -24.49 13.19
N SER A 18 4.33 -24.70 11.89
CA SER A 18 4.11 -25.92 11.07
C SER A 18 3.05 -26.95 11.51
N THR A 19 1.87 -26.88 10.89
CA THR A 19 1.13 -28.06 10.37
C THR A 19 0.54 -27.71 8.99
N ALA A 20 0.59 -28.67 8.07
CA ALA A 20 0.47 -28.47 6.63
C ALA A 20 -0.96 -28.13 6.14
N TYR A 21 -1.16 -26.86 5.78
CA TYR A 21 -1.97 -26.41 4.64
C TYR A 21 -1.26 -25.19 4.03
N ALA A 22 -0.44 -25.41 3.00
CA ALA A 22 0.10 -24.32 2.19
C ALA A 22 -1.00 -23.85 1.24
N GLU A 23 -1.51 -22.61 1.37
CA GLU A 23 -2.57 -22.12 0.48
C GLU A 23 -2.17 -20.83 -0.27
N ASN A 24 -1.38 -21.00 -1.34
CA ASN A 24 -1.24 -20.12 -2.50
C ASN A 24 -0.99 -18.61 -2.28
N ASN A 25 -0.15 -18.22 -1.32
CA ASN A 25 0.36 -16.84 -1.30
C ASN A 25 1.40 -16.64 -2.42
N ARG A 26 1.27 -15.57 -3.20
CA ARG A 26 2.22 -15.20 -4.26
C ARG A 26 2.85 -13.85 -3.94
N GLY A 27 4.17 -13.82 -3.81
CA GLY A 27 4.96 -12.60 -3.66
C GLY A 27 5.99 -12.50 -4.77
N SER A 28 6.11 -11.34 -5.43
CA SER A 28 7.16 -11.07 -6.41
C SER A 28 7.73 -9.68 -6.20
N VAL A 29 9.07 -9.59 -6.16
CA VAL A 29 9.80 -8.32 -6.14
C VAL A 29 10.77 -8.31 -7.32
N SER A 30 10.56 -7.40 -8.26
CA SER A 30 11.43 -7.17 -9.41
C SER A 30 12.08 -5.80 -9.31
N GLN A 31 13.41 -5.78 -9.22
CA GLN A 31 14.20 -4.55 -9.11
C GLN A 31 15.14 -4.42 -10.30
N SER A 32 15.15 -3.24 -10.92
CA SER A 32 16.13 -2.86 -11.94
C SER A 32 16.71 -1.48 -11.59
N GLY A 33 18.04 -1.38 -11.58
CA GLY A 33 18.78 -0.21 -11.11
C GLY A 33 19.53 -0.46 -9.80
N SER A 34 19.72 0.56 -8.96
CA SER A 34 20.60 0.46 -7.77
C SER A 34 19.94 0.93 -6.47
N ARG A 35 20.29 0.30 -5.34
CA ARG A 35 19.81 0.66 -3.99
C ARG A 35 18.27 0.67 -3.83
N ASN A 36 17.56 -0.23 -4.51
CA ASN A 36 16.13 -0.41 -4.29
C ASN A 36 15.91 -1.42 -3.15
N SER A 37 14.89 -1.22 -2.33
CA SER A 37 14.48 -2.13 -1.25
C SER A 37 13.00 -2.46 -1.40
N GLY A 38 12.66 -3.75 -1.42
CA GLY A 38 11.29 -4.24 -1.53
C GLY A 38 11.09 -5.38 -0.53
N SER A 39 10.01 -5.34 0.25
CA SER A 39 9.68 -6.39 1.23
C SER A 39 8.20 -6.74 1.18
N ILE A 40 7.90 -8.04 1.11
CA ILE A 40 6.55 -8.60 1.11
C ILE A 40 6.40 -9.53 2.32
N GLY A 41 5.39 -9.27 3.14
CA GLY A 41 4.92 -10.18 4.19
C GLY A 41 3.49 -10.62 3.92
N GLN A 42 3.22 -11.93 3.95
CA GLN A 42 1.90 -12.50 3.69
C GLN A 42 1.56 -13.53 4.77
N VAL A 43 0.44 -13.32 5.46
CA VAL A 43 -0.07 -14.21 6.51
C VAL A 43 -1.51 -14.57 6.17
N GLY A 44 -1.81 -15.87 6.08
CA GLY A 44 -3.11 -16.40 5.68
C GLY A 44 -3.07 -17.04 4.27
N ARG A 45 -4.16 -16.92 3.50
CA ARG A 45 -4.39 -17.70 2.26
C ARG A 45 -4.57 -16.82 1.03
N GLY A 46 -4.00 -17.21 -0.12
CA GLY A 46 -4.36 -16.64 -1.42
C GLY A 46 -3.99 -15.15 -1.59
N ASN A 47 -3.12 -14.62 -0.72
CA ASN A 47 -2.68 -13.24 -0.83
C ASN A 47 -1.69 -13.12 -2.00
N SER A 48 -1.79 -12.03 -2.77
CA SER A 48 -0.90 -11.74 -3.90
C SER A 48 -0.27 -10.37 -3.74
N ALA A 49 1.05 -10.29 -3.88
CA ALA A 49 1.78 -9.03 -3.86
C ALA A 49 2.82 -9.01 -4.99
N ASP A 50 2.77 -7.97 -5.82
CA ASP A 50 3.76 -7.74 -6.88
C ASP A 50 4.38 -6.35 -6.72
N MET A 51 5.70 -6.29 -6.71
CA MET A 51 6.48 -5.06 -6.63
C MET A 51 7.43 -4.94 -7.82
N ALA A 52 7.39 -3.81 -8.51
CA ALA A 52 8.32 -3.47 -9.58
C ALA A 52 8.99 -2.13 -9.27
N GLN A 53 10.32 -2.14 -9.13
CA GLN A 53 11.12 -0.94 -8.83
C GLN A 53 12.15 -0.73 -9.94
N LEU A 54 11.92 0.26 -10.80
CA LEU A 54 12.79 0.61 -11.93
C LEU A 54 13.46 1.97 -11.69
N GLY A 55 14.72 1.97 -11.28
CA GLY A 55 15.45 3.19 -10.97
C GLY A 55 16.35 3.06 -9.76
N ARG A 56 16.51 4.15 -8.99
CA ARG A 56 17.45 4.20 -7.88
C ARG A 56 16.82 4.65 -6.57
N GLY A 57 17.10 3.92 -5.49
CA GLY A 57 16.74 4.35 -4.12
C GLY A 57 15.27 4.17 -3.77
N HIS A 58 14.54 3.29 -4.46
CA HIS A 58 13.14 3.01 -4.17
C HIS A 58 12.96 2.19 -2.89
N SER A 59 11.88 2.42 -2.16
CA SER A 59 11.49 1.62 -1.00
C SER A 59 10.03 1.19 -1.12
N ALA A 60 9.76 -0.11 -1.02
CA ALA A 60 8.41 -0.67 -1.08
C ALA A 60 8.21 -1.71 0.04
N LEU A 61 7.08 -1.61 0.74
CA LEU A 61 6.64 -2.58 1.74
C LEU A 61 5.19 -2.98 1.45
N SER A 62 4.91 -4.28 1.44
CA SER A 62 3.57 -4.83 1.38
C SER A 62 3.41 -5.83 2.51
N LEU A 63 2.40 -5.62 3.36
CA LEU A 63 2.01 -6.57 4.39
C LEU A 63 0.54 -6.93 4.20
N GLN A 64 0.26 -8.23 4.08
CA GLN A 64 -1.09 -8.75 3.86
C GLN A 64 -1.41 -9.78 4.94
N VAL A 65 -2.49 -9.56 5.68
CA VAL A 65 -2.99 -10.47 6.72
C VAL A 65 -4.43 -10.85 6.40
N GLY A 66 -4.73 -12.14 6.36
CA GLY A 66 -6.05 -12.67 6.02
C GLY A 66 -6.04 -13.39 4.67
N ALA A 67 -7.07 -13.20 3.85
CA ALA A 67 -7.22 -13.97 2.63
C ALA A 67 -7.58 -13.16 1.39
N ASP A 68 -7.11 -13.62 0.23
CA ASP A 68 -7.39 -13.05 -1.10
C ASP A 68 -7.05 -11.55 -1.23
N ASN A 69 -6.13 -11.04 -0.40
CA ASN A 69 -5.69 -9.66 -0.49
C ASN A 69 -4.70 -9.49 -1.65
N VAL A 70 -4.75 -8.36 -2.35
CA VAL A 70 -3.92 -8.09 -3.52
C VAL A 70 -3.25 -6.71 -3.41
N VAL A 71 -1.92 -6.69 -3.53
CA VAL A 71 -1.10 -5.47 -3.60
C VAL A 71 -0.29 -5.45 -4.89
N ASN A 72 -0.33 -4.32 -5.60
CA ASN A 72 0.55 -4.06 -6.73
C ASN A 72 1.25 -2.71 -6.56
N ILE A 73 2.57 -2.71 -6.47
CA ILE A 73 3.39 -1.50 -6.32
C ILE A 73 4.33 -1.37 -7.51
N ALA A 74 4.25 -0.25 -8.22
CA ALA A 74 5.17 0.09 -9.30
C ALA A 74 5.84 1.45 -9.03
N GLN A 75 7.16 1.47 -8.93
CA GLN A 75 7.95 2.66 -8.68
C GLN A 75 8.95 2.86 -9.81
N ARG A 76 9.01 4.07 -10.38
CA ARG A 76 9.98 4.44 -11.43
C ARG A 76 10.76 5.71 -11.09
N ASN A 77 11.96 5.83 -11.64
CA ASN A 77 12.90 6.96 -11.50
C ASN A 77 13.75 6.93 -10.21
N LYS A 78 13.45 7.76 -9.19
CA LYS A 78 14.35 7.91 -8.03
C LYS A 78 13.59 8.13 -6.72
N LYS A 79 14.04 7.47 -5.64
CA LYS A 79 13.66 7.76 -4.25
C LYS A 79 12.16 7.76 -3.91
N ASN A 80 11.34 7.01 -4.65
CA ASN A 80 9.92 6.84 -4.28
C ASN A 80 9.75 5.82 -3.16
N THR A 81 8.80 6.06 -2.27
CA THR A 81 8.45 5.19 -1.13
C THR A 81 6.98 4.81 -1.18
N ALA A 82 6.67 3.52 -1.02
CA ALA A 82 5.32 3.00 -0.95
C ALA A 82 5.18 1.97 0.18
N GLY A 83 4.22 2.17 1.07
CA GLY A 83 3.82 1.21 2.09
C GLY A 83 2.35 0.83 1.89
N VAL A 84 2.06 -0.47 1.83
CA VAL A 84 0.70 -0.97 1.73
C VAL A 84 0.49 -2.06 2.78
N VAL A 85 -0.52 -1.88 3.63
CA VAL A 85 -0.93 -2.83 4.65
C VAL A 85 -2.39 -3.19 4.42
N GLN A 86 -2.68 -4.47 4.27
CA GLN A 86 -4.03 -5.00 4.10
C GLN A 86 -4.33 -6.03 5.18
N SER A 87 -5.47 -5.89 5.85
CA SER A 87 -5.98 -6.83 6.83
C SER A 87 -7.43 -7.18 6.54
N GLY A 88 -7.74 -8.48 6.44
CA GLY A 88 -9.08 -8.99 6.20
C GLY A 88 -9.19 -9.76 4.89
N TRP A 89 -10.29 -9.59 4.16
CA TRP A 89 -10.61 -10.43 2.99
C TRP A 89 -10.81 -9.62 1.71
N GLY A 90 -10.10 -10.00 0.65
CA GLY A 90 -10.36 -9.48 -0.70
C GLY A 90 -10.00 -8.00 -0.90
N ASN A 91 -9.14 -7.42 -0.05
CA ASN A 91 -8.72 -6.02 -0.23
C ASN A 91 -7.78 -5.90 -1.42
N TRP A 92 -7.88 -4.80 -2.16
CA TRP A 92 -7.08 -4.55 -3.35
C TRP A 92 -6.46 -3.16 -3.31
N ALA A 93 -5.15 -3.08 -3.52
CA ALA A 93 -4.40 -1.83 -3.57
C ALA A 93 -3.45 -1.83 -4.77
N LYS A 94 -3.50 -0.74 -5.55
CA LYS A 94 -2.54 -0.48 -6.62
C LYS A 94 -1.91 0.89 -6.45
N VAL A 95 -0.58 0.90 -6.38
CA VAL A 95 0.23 2.11 -6.21
C VAL A 95 1.18 2.24 -7.40
N GLN A 96 1.10 3.38 -8.09
CA GLN A 96 2.01 3.71 -9.18
C GLN A 96 2.66 5.07 -8.92
N GLN A 97 3.98 5.08 -8.78
CA GLN A 97 4.76 6.30 -8.52
C GLN A 97 5.77 6.53 -9.64
N PHE A 98 5.61 7.65 -10.34
CA PHE A 98 6.48 8.09 -11.43
C PHE A 98 7.10 9.44 -11.06
N GLY A 99 8.42 9.50 -10.89
CA GLY A 99 9.12 10.75 -10.57
C GLY A 99 10.00 10.64 -9.34
N LEU A 100 10.14 11.73 -8.58
CA LEU A 100 11.13 11.86 -7.52
C LEU A 100 10.48 12.03 -6.14
N LYS A 101 10.90 11.23 -5.15
CA LYS A 101 10.50 11.41 -3.73
C LYS A 101 8.99 11.38 -3.47
N ASN A 102 8.22 10.69 -4.31
CA ASN A 102 6.80 10.49 -4.04
C ASN A 102 6.62 9.48 -2.90
N ASN A 103 5.61 9.69 -2.05
CA ASN A 103 5.32 8.88 -0.87
C ASN A 103 3.86 8.42 -0.87
N VAL A 104 3.64 7.12 -0.73
CA VAL A 104 2.32 6.52 -0.55
C VAL A 104 2.29 5.66 0.70
N SER A 105 1.23 5.83 1.49
CA SER A 105 0.85 4.90 2.56
C SER A 105 -0.61 4.50 2.37
N VAL A 106 -0.88 3.19 2.36
CA VAL A 106 -2.23 2.63 2.26
C VAL A 106 -2.44 1.64 3.39
N SER A 107 -3.51 1.85 4.16
CA SER A 107 -4.05 0.92 5.16
C SER A 107 -5.46 0.53 4.74
N GLN A 108 -5.72 -0.78 4.60
CA GLN A 108 -7.05 -1.30 4.31
C GLN A 108 -7.40 -2.39 5.31
N THR A 109 -8.42 -2.14 6.13
CA THR A 109 -8.93 -3.10 7.11
C THR A 109 -10.39 -3.45 6.81
N GLY A 110 -10.69 -4.74 6.71
CA GLY A 110 -12.05 -5.24 6.47
C GLY A 110 -12.17 -5.99 5.14
N ARG A 111 -13.25 -5.75 4.40
CA ARG A 111 -13.63 -6.59 3.25
C ARG A 111 -13.75 -5.81 1.95
N ALA A 112 -13.08 -6.28 0.89
CA ALA A 112 -13.25 -5.75 -0.47
C ALA A 112 -13.02 -4.24 -0.61
N ASN A 113 -12.16 -3.64 0.21
CA ASN A 113 -11.74 -2.26 0.03
C ASN A 113 -10.80 -2.16 -1.18
N ARG A 114 -10.95 -1.09 -1.97
CA ARG A 114 -10.19 -0.88 -3.21
C ARG A 114 -9.53 0.48 -3.20
N THR A 115 -8.22 0.50 -3.34
CA THR A 115 -7.43 1.74 -3.45
C THR A 115 -6.60 1.72 -4.74
N ARG A 116 -6.68 2.81 -5.50
CA ARG A 116 -5.78 3.09 -6.63
C ARG A 116 -5.14 4.44 -6.44
N ILE A 117 -3.81 4.48 -6.46
CA ILE A 117 -3.03 5.71 -6.33
C ILE A 117 -2.07 5.80 -7.50
N VAL A 118 -2.07 6.96 -8.16
CA VAL A 118 -1.11 7.34 -9.19
C VAL A 118 -0.51 8.68 -8.80
N GLN A 119 0.80 8.70 -8.55
CA GLN A 119 1.58 9.91 -8.31
C GLN A 119 2.55 10.12 -9.47
N MET A 120 2.45 11.27 -10.13
CA MET A 120 3.35 11.69 -11.20
C MET A 120 3.95 13.06 -10.85
N GLY A 121 5.27 13.15 -10.78
CA GLY A 121 5.99 14.38 -10.45
C GLY A 121 6.85 14.23 -9.20
N GLU A 122 6.94 15.28 -8.39
CA GLU A 122 7.91 15.34 -7.28
C GLU A 122 7.26 15.56 -5.91
N ALA A 123 7.74 14.86 -4.89
CA ALA A 123 7.35 15.07 -3.50
C ALA A 123 5.83 15.00 -3.21
N ASN A 124 5.07 14.24 -4.01
CA ASN A 124 3.64 14.03 -3.74
C ASN A 124 3.44 13.02 -2.60
N VAL A 125 2.44 13.26 -1.77
CA VAL A 125 2.09 12.43 -0.61
C VAL A 125 0.64 11.99 -0.69
N ALA A 126 0.39 10.68 -0.61
CA ALA A 126 -0.94 10.11 -0.50
C ALA A 126 -1.00 9.18 0.71
N VAL A 127 -1.92 9.45 1.63
CA VAL A 127 -2.19 8.61 2.80
C VAL A 127 -3.64 8.18 2.73
N ILE A 128 -3.88 6.87 2.58
CA ILE A 128 -5.22 6.30 2.50
C ILE A 128 -5.42 5.34 3.67
N ASP A 129 -6.48 5.57 4.43
CA ASP A 129 -6.97 4.63 5.44
C ASP A 129 -8.42 4.26 5.09
N GLN A 130 -8.67 2.97 4.86
CA GLN A 130 -10.00 2.44 4.57
C GLN A 130 -10.34 1.36 5.59
N SER A 131 -11.40 1.58 6.37
CA SER A 131 -11.94 0.61 7.30
C SER A 131 -13.40 0.27 6.97
N GLY A 132 -13.75 -1.02 7.00
CA GLY A 132 -15.09 -1.51 6.72
C GLY A 132 -15.17 -2.31 5.42
N TRP A 133 -16.25 -2.16 4.65
CA TRP A 133 -16.44 -2.94 3.41
C TRP A 133 -16.67 -2.06 2.18
N VAL A 134 -16.22 -2.54 1.01
CA VAL A 134 -16.54 -1.96 -0.31
C VAL A 134 -16.21 -0.45 -0.39
N ASN A 135 -15.19 0.03 0.31
CA ASN A 135 -14.73 1.41 0.16
C ASN A 135 -13.83 1.53 -1.08
N LEU A 136 -14.04 2.57 -1.88
CA LEU A 136 -13.25 2.87 -3.08
C LEU A 136 -12.53 4.21 -2.90
N ALA A 137 -11.21 4.18 -3.03
CA ALA A 137 -10.36 5.36 -3.07
C ALA A 137 -9.58 5.39 -4.38
N GLN A 138 -9.68 6.49 -5.11
CA GLN A 138 -8.87 6.77 -6.28
C GLN A 138 -8.15 8.10 -6.09
N VAL A 139 -6.83 8.08 -6.18
CA VAL A 139 -5.99 9.28 -6.05
C VAL A 139 -5.11 9.44 -7.27
N PHE A 140 -5.17 10.62 -7.88
CA PHE A 140 -4.32 11.04 -8.97
C PHE A 140 -3.65 12.36 -8.59
N GLN A 141 -2.34 12.34 -8.37
CA GLN A 141 -1.55 13.53 -8.07
C GLN A 141 -0.57 13.77 -9.20
N LEU A 142 -0.70 14.94 -9.84
CA LEU A 142 0.23 15.45 -10.84
C LEU A 142 0.98 16.64 -10.23
N GLY A 143 2.22 16.88 -10.67
CA GLY A 143 2.99 18.05 -10.26
C GLY A 143 3.82 17.85 -8.99
N THR A 144 4.03 18.91 -8.24
CA THR A 144 4.98 18.95 -7.11
C THR A 144 4.27 19.25 -5.79
N GLY A 145 4.50 18.42 -4.78
CA GLY A 145 4.07 18.71 -3.40
C GLY A 145 2.58 18.53 -3.13
N SER A 146 1.85 17.80 -3.98
CA SER A 146 0.44 17.48 -3.72
C SER A 146 0.31 16.59 -2.48
N GLN A 147 -0.67 16.87 -1.62
CA GLN A 147 -0.98 16.06 -0.44
C GLN A 147 -2.46 15.65 -0.45
N VAL A 148 -2.70 14.34 -0.43
CA VAL A 148 -4.02 13.74 -0.25
C VAL A 148 -4.00 12.88 1.00
N VAL A 149 -4.92 13.17 1.92
CA VAL A 149 -5.23 12.30 3.06
C VAL A 149 -6.67 11.86 2.92
N ASN A 150 -6.90 10.56 2.85
CA ASN A 150 -8.23 9.96 2.79
C ASN A 150 -8.44 9.05 3.99
N ASN A 151 -9.54 9.25 4.68
CA ASN A 151 -10.01 8.34 5.73
C ASN A 151 -11.46 7.96 5.42
N GLN A 152 -11.69 6.70 5.09
CA GLN A 152 -13.01 6.15 4.81
C GLN A 152 -13.34 5.08 5.83
N THR A 153 -14.35 5.33 6.64
CA THR A 153 -14.88 4.36 7.60
C THR A 153 -16.30 3.98 7.20
N GLY A 154 -16.62 2.69 7.28
CA GLY A 154 -17.94 2.18 6.99
C GLY A 154 -18.01 1.50 5.63
N HIS A 155 -19.06 1.80 4.87
CA HIS A 155 -19.52 0.95 3.79
C HIS A 155 -19.83 1.76 2.53
N HIS A 156 -19.33 1.32 1.36
CA HIS A 156 -19.60 1.94 0.05
C HIS A 156 -19.14 3.40 -0.10
N ASN A 157 -18.15 3.84 0.69
CA ASN A 157 -17.61 5.18 0.51
C ASN A 157 -16.80 5.25 -0.79
N VAL A 158 -17.07 6.25 -1.62
CA VAL A 158 -16.29 6.51 -2.84
C VAL A 158 -15.59 7.85 -2.67
N LEU A 159 -14.27 7.86 -2.86
CA LEU A 159 -13.49 9.08 -2.95
C LEU A 159 -12.66 9.05 -4.22
N VAL A 160 -12.73 10.15 -4.96
CA VAL A 160 -11.85 10.45 -6.09
C VAL A 160 -11.17 11.77 -5.78
N ALA A 161 -9.86 11.74 -5.56
CA ALA A 161 -9.04 12.93 -5.41
C ALA A 161 -8.15 13.09 -6.64
N VAL A 162 -8.23 14.26 -7.26
CA VAL A 162 -7.33 14.67 -8.35
C VAL A 162 -6.68 15.99 -7.95
N GLN A 163 -5.37 16.03 -7.89
CA GLN A 163 -4.58 17.24 -7.66
C GLN A 163 -3.61 17.42 -8.82
N ARG A 164 -3.42 18.66 -9.28
CA ARG A 164 -2.58 19.05 -10.41
C ARG A 164 -1.55 20.07 -9.97
#